data_AF-A7Y7K3-F1
#
_entry.id   AF-A7Y7K3-F1
#
_cell.length_a   1.000
_cell.length_b   1.000
_cell.length_c   1.000
_cell.angle_alpha   90.00
_cell.angle_beta   90.00
_cell.angle_gamma   90.00
#
_symmetry.space_group_name_H-M   'P 1'
#
loop_
_entity.id
_entity.type
_entity.pdbx_description
1 polymer ?
#
loop_
_entity_poly.entity_id
_entity_poly.type
_entity_poly.pdbx_seq_one_letter_code
_entity_poly.pdbx_strand_id
1 'polypeptide(L)' 'PCCNGIRSLIGLAGTTPDRQGVCRCLVATAKSITGIKGELVSGLPRACNVRLPYPIGPNVDCNRIH' A
#
# COMPACT_ATOMS: atom_id res chain seq x y z
N PRO A 1 12.53 4.31 9.50
CA PRO A 1 11.72 3.14 9.94
C PRO A 1 10.48 2.91 9.05
N CYS A 2 9.59 3.91 8.89
CA CYS A 2 8.38 3.77 8.06
C CYS A 2 8.67 3.54 6.56
N CYS A 3 9.43 4.44 5.91
CA CYS A 3 9.73 4.30 4.48
C CYS A 3 10.54 3.04 4.14
N ASN A 4 11.38 2.55 5.06
CA ASN A 4 12.07 1.28 4.85
C ASN A 4 11.08 0.11 4.86
N GLY A 5 10.10 0.11 5.77
CA GLY A 5 9.03 -0.88 5.77
C GLY A 5 8.21 -0.87 4.47
N ILE A 6 7.87 0.32 3.97
CA ILE A 6 7.18 0.47 2.67
C ILE A 6 8.02 -0.09 1.52
N ARG A 7 9.31 0.25 1.46
CA ARG A 7 10.21 -0.30 0.43
C ARG A 7 10.30 -1.82 0.50
N SER A 8 10.40 -2.39 1.69
CA SER A 8 10.41 -3.84 1.87
C SER A 8 9.10 -4.48 1.40
N LEU A 9 7.94 -3.94 1.80
CA LEU A 9 6.62 -4.43 1.37
C LEU A 9 6.46 -4.41 -0.15
N ILE A 10 6.92 -3.34 -0.80
CA ILE A 10 6.84 -3.20 -2.26
C ILE A 10 7.86 -4.14 -2.94
N GLY A 11 9.03 -4.34 -2.35
CA GLY A 11 10.01 -5.32 -2.83
C GLY A 11 9.50 -6.77 -2.80
N LEU A 12 8.57 -7.09 -1.90
CA LEU A 12 7.90 -8.39 -1.85
C LEU A 12 6.79 -8.52 -2.91
N ALA A 13 6.30 -7.41 -3.48
CA ALA A 13 5.16 -7.36 -4.38
C ALA A 13 5.55 -7.56 -5.86
N GLY A 14 6.36 -8.60 -6.15
CA GLY A 14 6.97 -8.83 -7.46
C GLY A 14 5.99 -9.33 -8.53
N THR A 15 5.01 -10.14 -8.15
CA THR A 15 3.99 -10.69 -9.06
C THR A 15 2.62 -10.04 -8.84
N THR A 16 1.70 -10.19 -9.80
CA THR A 16 0.32 -9.73 -9.63
C THR A 16 -0.35 -10.31 -8.38
N PRO A 17 -0.28 -11.64 -8.12
CA PRO A 17 -0.79 -12.20 -6.86
C PRO A 17 -0.20 -11.56 -5.60
N ASP A 18 1.12 -11.31 -5.58
CA ASP A 18 1.77 -10.69 -4.43
C ASP A 18 1.28 -9.25 -4.22
N ARG A 19 1.17 -8.47 -5.30
CA ARG A 19 0.64 -7.10 -5.25
C ARG A 19 -0.79 -7.07 -4.68
N GLN A 20 -1.64 -7.99 -5.13
CA GLN A 20 -3.01 -8.12 -4.63
C GLN A 20 -3.03 -8.54 -3.16
N GLY A 21 -2.16 -9.46 -2.75
CA GLY A 21 -2.01 -9.91 -1.36
C GLY A 21 -1.55 -8.77 -0.44
N VAL A 22 -0.51 -8.05 -0.83
CA VAL A 22 -0.01 -6.86 -0.11
C VAL A 22 -1.09 -5.79 0.00
N CYS A 23 -1.83 -5.52 -1.09
CA CYS A 23 -2.94 -4.57 -1.06
C CYS A 23 -4.01 -4.96 -0.02
N ARG A 24 -4.46 -6.21 -0.03
CA ARG A 24 -5.50 -6.69 0.89
C ARG A 24 -5.03 -6.57 2.34
N CYS A 25 -3.76 -6.91 2.61
CA CYS A 25 -3.14 -6.74 3.91
C CYS A 25 -3.19 -5.27 4.37
N LEU A 26 -2.70 -4.35 3.53
CA LEU A 26 -2.68 -2.92 3.83
C LEU A 26 -4.08 -2.33 4.04
N VAL A 27 -5.06 -2.73 3.22
CA VAL A 27 -6.46 -2.29 3.36
C VAL A 27 -7.05 -2.76 4.68
N ALA A 28 -6.84 -4.03 5.04
CA ALA A 28 -7.32 -4.57 6.32
C ALA A 28 -6.70 -3.84 7.51
N THR A 29 -5.37 -3.61 7.49
CA THR A 29 -4.67 -2.84 8.53
C THR A 29 -5.14 -1.38 8.58
N ALA A 30 -5.36 -0.74 7.44
CA ALA A 30 -5.85 0.63 7.40
C ALA A 30 -7.24 0.74 8.05
N LYS A 31 -8.12 -0.22 7.79
CA LYS A 31 -9.48 -0.27 8.38
C LYS A 31 -9.48 -0.52 9.88
N SER A 32 -8.45 -1.16 10.44
CA SER A 32 -8.34 -1.38 11.89
C SER A 32 -7.80 -0.17 12.67
N ILE A 33 -7.26 0.84 11.97
CA ILE A 33 -6.70 2.04 12.59
C ILE A 33 -7.76 3.15 12.65
N THR A 34 -8.27 3.41 13.84
CA THR A 34 -9.19 4.54 14.09
C THR A 34 -8.50 5.87 13.77
N GLY A 35 -9.16 6.72 12.98
CA GLY A 35 -8.65 8.05 12.64
C GLY A 35 -7.58 8.05 11.55
N ILE A 36 -7.39 6.95 10.81
CA ILE A 36 -6.45 6.93 9.69
C ILE A 36 -6.84 7.97 8.62
N LYS A 37 -5.87 8.77 8.18
CA LYS A 37 -6.05 9.76 7.12
C LYS A 37 -5.70 9.13 5.77
N GLY A 38 -6.72 8.73 5.02
CA GLY A 38 -6.54 8.08 3.70
C GLY A 38 -5.67 8.87 2.72
N GLU A 39 -5.76 10.21 2.75
CA GLU A 39 -4.91 11.10 1.95
C GLU A 39 -3.42 10.96 2.28
N LEU A 40 -3.08 10.82 3.56
CA LEU A 40 -1.69 10.63 3.99
C LEU A 40 -1.18 9.26 3.53
N VAL A 41 -2.01 8.21 3.63
CA VAL A 41 -1.66 6.86 3.15
C VAL A 41 -1.39 6.88 1.65
N SER A 42 -2.26 7.54 0.88
CA SER A 42 -2.12 7.67 -0.57
C SER A 42 -0.88 8.48 -0.97
N GLY A 43 -0.45 9.43 -0.12
CA GLY A 43 0.75 10.23 -0.30
C GLY A 43 2.07 9.55 0.09
N LEU A 44 2.04 8.42 0.80
CA LEU A 44 3.24 7.71 1.26
C LEU A 44 4.25 7.36 0.17
N PRO A 45 3.87 6.91 -1.05
CA PRO A 45 4.85 6.55 -2.07
C PRO A 45 5.70 7.75 -2.47
N ARG A 46 5.06 8.91 -2.63
CA ARG A 46 5.73 10.18 -2.93
C ARG A 46 6.61 10.62 -1.77
N ALA A 47 6.09 10.56 -0.54
CA ALA A 47 6.85 10.94 0.66
C ALA A 47 8.08 10.04 0.90
N CYS A 48 7.99 8.76 0.54
CA CYS A 48 9.08 7.79 0.69
C CYS A 48 9.94 7.62 -0.57
N ASN A 49 9.72 8.42 -1.61
CA ASN A 49 10.39 8.32 -2.90
C ASN A 49 10.38 6.88 -3.46
N VAL A 50 9.21 6.24 -3.45
CA VAL A 50 9.00 4.90 -4.01
C VAL A 50 8.02 5.00 -5.17
N ARG A 51 8.38 4.35 -6.28
CA ARG A 51 7.56 4.31 -7.49
C ARG A 51 6.67 3.07 -7.44
N LEU A 52 5.36 3.29 -7.55
CA LEU A 52 4.37 2.23 -7.58
C LEU A 52 3.51 2.37 -8.84
N PRO A 53 3.26 1.27 -9.58
CA PRO A 53 2.38 1.30 -10.74
C PRO A 53 0.89 1.16 -10.36
N TYR A 54 0.56 1.09 -9.07
CA TYR A 54 -0.80 0.93 -8.56
C TYR A 54 -1.08 1.87 -7.37
N PRO A 55 -2.35 2.27 -7.15
CA PRO A 55 -2.72 3.11 -6.03
C PRO A 55 -2.63 2.35 -4.70
N ILE A 56 -2.33 3.08 -3.61
CA ILE A 56 -2.42 2.56 -2.24
C ILE A 56 -3.34 3.45 -1.42
N GLY A 57 -4.09 2.85 -0.51
CA GLY A 57 -5.07 3.55 0.32
C GLY A 57 -6.08 2.60 0.97
N PRO A 58 -6.84 3.07 1.96
CA PRO A 58 -7.81 2.25 2.69
C PRO A 58 -8.98 1.73 1.84
N ASN A 59 -9.23 2.35 0.69
CA ASN A 59 -10.39 2.08 -0.19
C ASN A 59 -9.99 1.59 -1.59
N VAL A 60 -8.78 1.06 -1.75
CA VAL A 60 -8.32 0.54 -3.04
C VAL A 60 -9.01 -0.80 -3.33
N ASP A 61 -9.53 -0.95 -4.54
CA ASP A 61 -9.99 -2.24 -5.06
C ASP A 61 -8.78 -3.10 -5.46
N CYS A 62 -8.38 -3.99 -4.56
CA CYS A 62 -7.21 -4.83 -4.75
C CYS A 62 -7.32 -5.80 -5.94
N ASN A 63 -8.52 -6.09 -6.47
CA ASN A 63 -8.67 -7.01 -7.61
C ASN A 63 -8.26 -6.36 -8.95
N ARG A 64 -8.16 -5.02 -8.97
CA ARG A 64 -7.74 -4.24 -10.14
C ARG A 64 -6.24 -3.97 -10.19
N ILE A 65 -5.49 -4.52 -9.23
CA ILE A 65 -4.03 -4.39 -9.20
C ILE A 65 -3.41 -5.50 -10.04
N HIS A 66 -2.55 -5.09 -10.97
CA HIS A 66 -1.82 -5.94 -11.92
C HIS A 66 -0.34 -5.87 -11.69
#